data_AF-A0A1G4ECJ8-F1
#
_entry.id   AF-A0A1G4ECJ8-F1
#
_cell.length_a   1.000
_cell.length_b   1.000
_cell.length_c   1.000
_cell.angle_alpha   90.00
_cell.angle_beta   90.00
_cell.angle_gamma   90.00
#
_symmetry.space_group_name_H-M   'P 1'
#
loop_
_entity.id
_entity.type
_entity.pdbx_description
1 polymer ?
#
loop_
_entity_poly.entity_id
_entity_poly.type
_entity_poly.pdbx_seq_one_letter_code
_entity_poly.pdbx_strand_id
1 'polypeptide(L)'
;MSEGEPKDYDVFNNFYILETIRNEMELKYEQTDNSSFCDEINFLTNNENQIRNFCKMFVALFNASIRQCRTENKQLKEKKYPGFINYLINHKLSEAAYRKKEKDNFYTEMTSKYSVLNKNGELKNRMYVINDKYLINLNILYKLYNNYDKLSQEKVKHCKDILEEMKYQYNYGLEKCFYDGNIKFCEALKNFRNYYENSRHSIANILS
;
A
#
# COMPACT_ATOMS: atom_id res chain seq x y z
N MET A 1 19.83 2.70 3.28
CA MET A 1 19.36 1.30 3.38
C MET A 1 19.51 0.64 2.02
N SER A 2 19.56 -0.69 1.90
CA SER A 2 19.45 -1.34 0.58
C SER A 2 17.97 -1.41 0.20
N GLU A 3 17.64 -1.16 -1.07
CA GLU A 3 16.28 -1.39 -1.58
C GLU A 3 15.89 -2.86 -1.38
N GLY A 4 14.63 -3.08 -1.04
CA GLY A 4 14.08 -4.41 -0.81
C GLY A 4 13.13 -4.84 -1.93
N GLU A 5 13.14 -6.14 -2.22
CA GLU A 5 12.02 -6.80 -2.89
C GLU A 5 10.89 -7.04 -1.89
N PRO A 6 9.61 -6.77 -2.24
CA PRO A 6 8.48 -7.22 -1.46
C PRO A 6 8.55 -8.72 -1.20
N LYS A 7 8.43 -9.11 0.06
CA LYS A 7 8.46 -10.54 0.43
C LYS A 7 7.33 -11.34 -0.26
N ASP A 8 6.23 -10.67 -0.56
CA ASP A 8 5.05 -11.22 -1.20
C ASP A 8 4.30 -10.12 -1.96
N TYR A 9 3.59 -10.49 -3.02
CA TYR A 9 2.66 -9.65 -3.77
C TYR A 9 1.19 -9.86 -3.34
N ASP A 10 0.91 -10.84 -2.45
CA ASP A 10 -0.40 -11.11 -1.87
C ASP A 10 -0.85 -10.09 -0.79
N VAL A 11 -0.22 -8.92 -0.79
CA VAL A 11 -0.47 -7.83 0.15
C VAL A 11 -1.92 -7.37 0.11
N PHE A 12 -2.56 -7.43 -1.06
CA PHE A 12 -3.88 -6.86 -1.33
C PHE A 12 -5.06 -7.81 -1.09
N ASN A 13 -4.81 -9.07 -0.69
CA ASN A 13 -5.89 -9.95 -0.26
C ASN A 13 -6.59 -9.40 1.00
N ASN A 14 -7.92 -9.44 1.03
CA ASN A 14 -8.78 -8.71 2.00
C ASN A 14 -8.71 -7.19 1.82
N PHE A 15 -8.74 -6.75 0.56
CA PHE A 15 -8.58 -5.35 0.16
C PHE A 15 -9.47 -4.36 0.92
N TYR A 16 -10.74 -4.72 1.16
CA TYR A 16 -11.69 -3.89 1.92
C TYR A 16 -11.15 -3.44 3.30
N ILE A 17 -10.43 -4.32 4.02
CA ILE A 17 -9.82 -3.98 5.31
C ILE A 17 -8.70 -2.96 5.10
N LEU A 18 -7.87 -3.16 4.08
CA LEU A 18 -6.76 -2.26 3.75
C LEU A 18 -7.26 -0.88 3.32
N GLU A 19 -8.36 -0.83 2.57
CA GLU A 19 -9.05 0.42 2.22
C GLU A 19 -9.61 1.13 3.44
N THR A 20 -10.18 0.39 4.39
CA THR A 20 -10.65 0.97 5.65
C THR A 20 -9.50 1.61 6.41
N ILE A 21 -8.34 0.95 6.48
CA ILE A 21 -7.11 1.49 7.08
C ILE A 21 -6.63 2.73 6.33
N ARG A 22 -6.59 2.69 4.98
CA ARG A 22 -6.19 3.83 4.14
C ARG A 22 -7.10 5.03 4.34
N ASN A 23 -8.41 4.82 4.33
CA ASN A 23 -9.41 5.88 4.51
C ASN A 23 -9.31 6.50 5.90
N GLU A 24 -9.10 5.68 6.93
CA GLU A 24 -8.86 6.19 8.29
C GLU A 24 -7.58 7.03 8.36
N MET A 25 -6.51 6.63 7.67
CA MET A 25 -5.29 7.42 7.56
C MET A 25 -5.56 8.78 6.90
N GLU A 26 -6.20 8.81 5.73
CA GLU A 26 -6.49 10.05 4.99
C GLU A 26 -7.36 11.02 5.82
N LEU A 27 -8.29 10.51 6.65
CA LEU A 27 -9.13 11.34 7.52
C LEU A 27 -8.39 11.89 8.75
N LYS A 28 -7.38 11.18 9.25
CA LYS A 28 -6.79 11.46 10.57
C LYS A 28 -5.36 12.01 10.50
N TYR A 29 -4.63 11.88 9.40
CA TYR A 29 -3.20 12.21 9.38
C TYR A 29 -2.92 13.68 9.72
N GLU A 30 -3.78 14.61 9.30
CA GLU A 30 -3.64 16.04 9.61
C GLU A 30 -3.85 16.34 11.10
N GLN A 31 -4.75 15.58 11.73
CA GLN A 31 -5.11 15.68 13.15
C GLN A 31 -4.28 14.75 14.04
N THR A 32 -3.35 14.00 13.45
CA THR A 32 -2.55 13.01 14.18
C THR A 32 -1.59 13.76 15.10
N ASP A 33 -2.00 13.91 16.36
CA ASP A 33 -1.30 14.60 17.44
C ASP A 33 -0.14 13.73 17.94
N ASN A 34 0.87 13.58 17.09
CA ASN A 34 2.12 12.89 17.36
C ASN A 34 3.30 13.80 16.98
N SER A 35 3.13 15.10 17.23
CA SER A 35 4.17 16.13 17.07
C SER A 35 5.52 15.61 17.60
N SER A 36 5.57 14.90 18.73
CA SER A 36 6.84 14.31 19.21
C SER A 36 7.54 13.38 18.21
N PHE A 37 6.87 12.43 17.55
CA PHE A 37 7.59 11.49 16.68
C PHE A 37 8.06 12.13 15.38
N CYS A 38 7.18 12.83 14.66
CA CYS A 38 7.52 13.41 13.37
C CYS A 38 8.32 14.71 13.48
N ASP A 39 8.23 15.44 14.61
CA ASP A 39 9.00 16.67 14.82
C ASP A 39 10.43 16.37 15.28
N GLU A 40 10.66 15.25 15.96
CA GLU A 40 12.00 14.77 16.38
C GLU A 40 12.83 14.14 15.25
N ILE A 41 12.26 13.99 14.05
CA ILE A 41 12.97 13.42 12.91
C ILE A 41 13.63 14.52 12.08
N ASN A 42 14.90 14.29 11.74
CA ASN A 42 15.69 15.14 10.87
C ASN A 42 15.67 14.63 9.42
N PHE A 43 14.68 15.06 8.64
CA PHE A 43 14.58 14.71 7.23
C PHE A 43 15.52 15.58 6.37
N LEU A 44 16.41 14.95 5.60
CA LEU A 44 17.31 15.62 4.66
C LEU A 44 16.57 15.92 3.34
N THR A 45 15.72 16.94 3.33
CA THR A 45 14.98 17.37 2.13
C THR A 45 14.73 18.88 2.12
N ASN A 46 14.53 19.44 0.93
CA ASN A 46 14.16 20.85 0.75
C ASN A 46 12.67 21.11 0.98
N ASN A 47 11.85 20.06 1.18
CA ASN A 47 10.41 20.18 1.37
C ASN A 47 9.96 19.60 2.73
N GLU A 48 10.39 20.24 3.81
CA GLU A 48 10.16 19.78 5.18
C GLU A 48 8.67 19.56 5.51
N ASN A 49 7.78 20.44 5.04
CA ASN A 49 6.35 20.31 5.32
C ASN A 49 5.76 19.04 4.69
N GLN A 50 6.12 18.75 3.43
CA GLN A 50 5.58 17.59 2.73
C GLN A 50 6.12 16.28 3.31
N ILE A 51 7.41 16.20 3.65
CA ILE A 51 7.98 14.99 4.24
C ILE A 51 7.42 14.72 5.65
N ARG A 52 7.15 15.79 6.43
CA ARG A 52 6.45 15.67 7.72
C ARG A 52 5.02 15.16 7.52
N ASN A 53 4.32 15.59 6.48
CA ASN A 53 3.01 15.02 6.15
C ASN A 53 3.10 13.53 5.82
N PHE A 54 4.12 13.08 5.07
CA PHE A 54 4.33 11.64 4.85
C PHE A 54 4.66 10.87 6.12
N CYS A 55 5.42 11.47 7.04
CA CYS A 55 5.63 10.90 8.37
C CYS A 55 4.30 10.75 9.14
N LYS A 56 3.47 11.79 9.15
CA LYS A 56 2.14 11.75 9.79
C LYS A 56 1.23 10.69 9.16
N MET A 57 1.23 10.59 7.82
CA MET A 57 0.51 9.53 7.10
C MET A 57 0.99 8.14 7.53
N PHE A 58 2.30 7.91 7.63
CA PHE A 58 2.83 6.65 8.14
C PHE A 58 2.32 6.34 9.55
N VAL A 59 2.38 7.31 10.46
CA VAL A 59 1.95 7.11 11.85
C VAL A 59 0.46 6.82 11.94
N ALA A 60 -0.36 7.57 11.22
CA ALA A 60 -1.80 7.36 11.16
C ALA A 60 -2.14 5.97 10.58
N LEU A 61 -1.44 5.56 9.52
CA LEU A 61 -1.59 4.25 8.89
C LEU A 61 -1.19 3.10 9.83
N PHE A 62 -0.10 3.27 10.56
CA PHE A 62 0.36 2.31 11.55
C PHE A 62 -0.65 2.16 12.69
N ASN A 63 -1.13 3.27 13.24
CA ASN A 63 -2.13 3.26 14.31
C ASN A 63 -3.46 2.64 13.85
N ALA A 64 -3.90 2.93 12.62
CA ALA A 64 -5.07 2.30 12.02
C ALA A 64 -4.87 0.79 11.85
N SER A 65 -3.70 0.38 11.38
CA SER A 65 -3.36 -1.04 11.25
C SER A 65 -3.38 -1.76 12.60
N ILE A 66 -2.81 -1.19 13.67
CA ILE A 66 -2.86 -1.79 15.02
C ILE A 66 -4.29 -1.91 15.54
N ARG A 67 -5.14 -0.91 15.32
CA ARG A 67 -6.54 -0.99 15.75
C ARG A 67 -7.25 -2.17 15.08
N GLN A 68 -7.07 -2.33 13.77
CA GLN A 68 -7.62 -3.46 13.02
C GLN A 68 -6.96 -4.80 13.39
N CYS A 69 -5.66 -4.81 13.74
CA CYS A 69 -5.00 -6.02 14.25
C CYS A 69 -5.75 -6.62 15.44
N ARG A 70 -6.26 -5.83 16.38
CA ARG A 70 -6.86 -6.37 17.62
C ARG A 70 -8.01 -7.34 17.36
N THR A 71 -8.68 -7.21 16.23
CA THR A 71 -9.83 -8.03 15.82
C THR A 71 -9.50 -9.09 14.76
N GLU A 72 -8.30 -9.06 14.17
CA GLU A 72 -7.94 -9.81 12.95
C GLU A 72 -6.94 -10.95 13.18
N ASN A 73 -6.83 -11.85 12.18
CA ASN A 73 -5.97 -13.03 12.25
C ASN A 73 -4.45 -12.71 12.15
N LYS A 74 -3.60 -13.68 12.55
CA LYS A 74 -2.13 -13.53 12.61
C LYS A 74 -1.48 -13.20 11.27
N GLN A 75 -2.02 -13.69 10.15
CA GLN A 75 -1.45 -13.47 8.81
C GLN A 75 -1.59 -12.00 8.37
N LEU A 76 -2.72 -11.35 8.67
CA LEU A 76 -2.92 -9.92 8.41
C LEU A 76 -1.88 -9.07 9.16
N LYS A 77 -1.67 -9.39 10.44
CA LYS A 77 -0.73 -8.70 11.34
C LYS A 77 0.72 -8.80 10.88
N GLU A 78 1.17 -10.02 10.56
CA GLU A 78 2.59 -10.29 10.40
C GLU A 78 3.10 -10.07 8.98
N LYS A 79 2.22 -10.17 7.96
CA LYS A 79 2.61 -10.11 6.55
C LYS A 79 1.95 -8.95 5.81
N LYS A 80 0.62 -8.83 5.88
CA LYS A 80 -0.14 -7.93 5.00
C LYS A 80 -0.03 -6.47 5.40
N TYR A 81 -0.25 -6.12 6.68
CA TYR A 81 -0.15 -4.72 7.10
C TYR A 81 1.24 -4.12 6.92
N PRO A 82 2.35 -4.80 7.29
CA PRO A 82 3.68 -4.28 6.98
C PRO A 82 3.89 -4.10 5.47
N GLY A 83 3.45 -5.06 4.65
CA GLY A 83 3.52 -4.96 3.19
C GLY A 83 2.75 -3.74 2.65
N PHE A 84 1.52 -3.54 3.12
CA PHE A 84 0.64 -2.46 2.68
C PHE A 84 1.16 -1.09 3.12
N ILE A 85 1.66 -0.97 4.36
CA ILE A 85 2.29 0.26 4.86
C ILE A 85 3.50 0.64 4.00
N ASN A 86 4.38 -0.31 3.71
CA ASN A 86 5.54 -0.03 2.86
C ASN A 86 5.13 0.36 1.45
N TYR A 87 4.17 -0.35 0.85
CA TYR A 87 3.63 -0.02 -0.47
C TYR A 87 3.12 1.42 -0.50
N LEU A 88 2.19 1.78 0.39
CA LEU A 88 1.50 3.06 0.32
C LEU A 88 2.44 4.24 0.52
N ILE A 89 3.37 4.14 1.48
CA ILE A 89 4.33 5.22 1.75
C ILE A 89 5.37 5.36 0.64
N ASN A 90 5.93 4.25 0.11
CA ASN A 90 6.81 4.31 -1.06
C ASN A 90 6.09 4.91 -2.28
N HIS A 91 4.81 4.56 -2.48
CA HIS A 91 4.01 5.08 -3.57
C HIS A 91 3.83 6.60 -3.45
N LYS A 92 3.36 7.10 -2.31
CA LYS A 92 3.17 8.54 -2.05
C LYS A 92 4.47 9.34 -2.19
N LEU A 93 5.59 8.82 -1.68
CA LEU A 93 6.91 9.45 -1.86
C LEU A 93 7.31 9.51 -3.35
N SER A 94 7.02 8.47 -4.11
CA SER A 94 7.33 8.42 -5.55
C SER A 94 6.44 9.36 -6.37
N GLU A 95 5.14 9.46 -6.05
CA GLU A 95 4.23 10.42 -6.67
C GLU A 95 4.68 11.87 -6.43
N ALA A 96 5.25 12.15 -5.27
CA ALA A 96 5.86 13.44 -4.95
C ALA A 96 7.30 13.60 -5.47
N ALA A 97 7.75 12.71 -6.35
CA ALA A 97 9.06 12.74 -7.01
C ALA A 97 10.28 12.71 -6.06
N TYR A 98 10.14 12.14 -4.85
CA TYR A 98 11.28 11.92 -3.96
C TYR A 98 12.23 10.89 -4.58
N ARG A 99 13.50 11.24 -4.66
CA ARG A 99 14.54 10.36 -5.20
C ARG A 99 14.90 9.28 -4.19
N LYS A 100 15.57 8.24 -4.69
CA LYS A 100 16.06 7.12 -3.87
C LYS A 100 16.76 7.57 -2.58
N LYS A 101 17.71 8.52 -2.66
CA LYS A 101 18.44 9.01 -1.49
C LYS A 101 17.53 9.64 -0.43
N GLU A 102 16.49 10.35 -0.86
CA GLU A 102 15.54 11.00 0.05
C GLU A 102 14.60 9.97 0.67
N LYS A 103 14.12 8.98 -0.11
CA LYS A 103 13.38 7.82 0.41
C LYS A 103 14.22 7.05 1.44
N ASP A 104 15.49 6.80 1.14
CA ASP A 104 16.43 6.12 2.03
C ASP A 104 16.60 6.87 3.36
N ASN A 105 16.77 8.20 3.30
CA ASN A 105 16.87 9.02 4.50
C ASN A 105 15.56 8.96 5.30
N PHE A 106 14.41 9.14 4.65
CA PHE A 106 13.10 9.01 5.31
C PHE A 106 12.97 7.69 6.06
N TYR A 107 13.17 6.55 5.40
CA TYR A 107 13.04 5.24 6.03
C TYR A 107 14.09 4.99 7.13
N THR A 108 15.31 5.51 6.97
CA THR A 108 16.37 5.41 7.98
C THR A 108 15.97 6.14 9.25
N GLU A 109 15.52 7.39 9.13
CA GLU A 109 15.11 8.20 10.27
C GLU A 109 13.90 7.60 10.98
N MET A 110 12.87 7.22 10.22
CA MET A 110 11.65 6.57 10.75
C MET A 110 11.99 5.29 11.52
N THR A 111 12.95 4.50 11.01
CA THR A 111 13.41 3.27 11.68
C THR A 111 14.18 3.56 12.96
N SER A 112 15.03 4.59 12.95
CA SER A 112 15.86 4.95 14.11
C SER A 112 15.03 5.37 15.33
N LYS A 113 13.87 6.00 15.10
CA LYS A 113 12.95 6.49 16.14
C LYS A 113 11.80 5.52 16.42
N TYR A 114 11.71 4.41 15.70
CA TYR A 114 10.53 3.53 15.71
C TYR A 114 10.12 3.03 17.11
N SER A 115 11.06 2.86 18.04
CA SER A 115 10.77 2.46 19.42
C SER A 115 9.85 3.43 20.18
N VAL A 116 9.78 4.69 19.74
CA VAL A 116 8.86 5.69 20.29
C VAL A 116 7.42 5.38 19.89
N LEU A 117 7.19 4.89 18.67
CA LEU A 117 5.86 4.53 18.16
C LEU A 117 5.39 3.16 18.62
N ASN A 118 6.30 2.18 18.72
CA ASN A 118 5.92 0.81 19.07
C ASN A 118 6.95 0.11 19.94
N LYS A 119 6.67 0.08 21.25
CA LYS A 119 7.47 -0.67 22.23
C LYS A 119 7.46 -2.19 21.98
N ASN A 120 6.44 -2.72 21.31
CA ASN A 120 6.27 -4.16 21.05
C ASN A 120 6.96 -4.64 19.76
N GLY A 121 7.49 -3.73 18.93
CA GLY A 121 8.36 -4.07 17.81
C GLY A 121 7.69 -4.69 16.57
N GLU A 122 6.37 -4.57 16.39
CA GLU A 122 5.61 -5.26 15.32
C GLU A 122 6.05 -4.90 13.88
N LEU A 123 6.57 -3.68 13.64
CA LEU A 123 7.21 -3.30 12.37
C LEU A 123 8.73 -3.17 12.45
N LYS A 124 9.35 -3.55 13.58
CA LYS A 124 10.80 -3.45 13.72
C LYS A 124 11.47 -4.30 12.64
N ASN A 125 12.36 -3.68 11.86
CA ASN A 125 13.04 -4.29 10.70
C ASN A 125 12.10 -4.71 9.55
N ARG A 126 10.87 -4.18 9.49
CA ARG A 126 9.92 -4.45 8.40
C ARG A 126 9.67 -3.23 7.52
N MET A 127 10.24 -2.07 7.83
CA MET A 127 10.15 -0.86 7.02
C MET A 127 11.32 -0.77 6.04
N TYR A 128 11.04 -0.52 4.76
CA TYR A 128 12.08 -0.45 3.73
C TYR A 128 11.64 0.34 2.50
N VAL A 129 12.65 0.85 1.77
CA VAL A 129 12.46 1.42 0.43
C VAL A 129 12.25 0.28 -0.56
N ILE A 130 11.13 0.31 -1.28
CA ILE A 130 10.81 -0.66 -2.33
C ILE A 130 11.49 -0.20 -3.61
N ASN A 131 12.21 -1.09 -4.30
CA ASN A 131 12.77 -0.77 -5.62
C ASN A 131 11.65 -0.42 -6.61
N ASP A 132 11.86 0.60 -7.44
CA ASP A 132 10.83 1.17 -8.32
C ASP A 132 10.18 0.11 -9.25
N LYS A 133 10.95 -0.88 -9.74
CA LYS A 133 10.41 -2.00 -10.54
C LYS A 133 9.34 -2.76 -9.77
N TYR A 134 9.62 -3.09 -8.52
CA TYR A 134 8.68 -3.82 -7.67
C TYR A 134 7.52 -2.95 -7.19
N LEU A 135 7.74 -1.65 -7.00
CA LEU A 135 6.70 -0.68 -6.64
C LEU A 135 5.68 -0.54 -7.77
N ILE A 136 6.12 -0.50 -9.03
CA ILE A 136 5.25 -0.50 -10.21
C ILE A 136 4.35 -1.74 -10.21
N ASN A 137 4.94 -2.92 -9.99
CA ASN A 137 4.19 -4.18 -9.92
C ASN A 137 3.13 -4.17 -8.81
N LEU A 138 3.47 -3.67 -7.61
CA LEU A 138 2.50 -3.53 -6.52
C LEU A 138 1.39 -2.53 -6.88
N ASN A 139 1.72 -1.42 -7.55
CA ASN A 139 0.75 -0.42 -7.96
C ASN A 139 -0.26 -0.97 -8.99
N ILE A 140 0.18 -1.80 -9.93
CA ILE A 140 -0.72 -2.50 -10.87
C ILE A 140 -1.73 -3.34 -10.09
N LEU A 141 -1.28 -4.16 -9.15
CA LEU A 141 -2.17 -4.99 -8.33
C LEU A 141 -3.12 -4.14 -7.48
N TYR A 142 -2.60 -3.10 -6.81
CA TYR A 142 -3.43 -2.19 -6.03
C TYR A 142 -4.57 -1.59 -6.85
N LYS A 143 -4.29 -1.09 -8.06
CA LYS A 143 -5.32 -0.54 -8.96
C LYS A 143 -6.37 -1.59 -9.33
N LEU A 144 -5.94 -2.82 -9.62
CA LEU A 144 -6.84 -3.93 -9.94
C LEU A 144 -7.81 -4.24 -8.79
N TYR A 145 -7.30 -4.40 -7.57
CA TYR A 145 -8.13 -4.64 -6.39
C TYR A 145 -9.02 -3.44 -6.03
N ASN A 146 -8.50 -2.22 -6.12
CA ASN A 146 -9.26 -0.99 -5.85
C ASN A 146 -10.42 -0.79 -6.81
N ASN A 147 -10.18 -0.99 -8.10
CA ASN A 147 -11.22 -0.87 -9.10
C ASN A 147 -12.27 -1.97 -8.97
N TYR A 148 -11.84 -3.19 -8.63
CA TYR A 148 -12.77 -4.27 -8.33
C TYR A 148 -13.65 -3.95 -7.11
N ASP A 149 -13.06 -3.47 -6.01
CA ASP A 149 -13.79 -3.10 -4.80
C ASP A 149 -14.84 -2.00 -5.10
N LYS A 150 -14.44 -0.97 -5.86
CA LYS A 150 -15.36 0.06 -6.36
C LYS A 150 -16.52 -0.52 -7.17
N LEU A 151 -16.28 -1.46 -8.08
CA LEU A 151 -17.35 -2.12 -8.85
C LEU A 151 -18.31 -2.90 -7.97
N SER A 152 -17.79 -3.55 -6.91
CA SER A 152 -18.60 -4.34 -5.98
C SER A 152 -19.50 -3.49 -5.09
N GLN A 153 -19.14 -2.23 -4.86
CA GLN A 153 -19.98 -1.26 -4.20
C GLN A 153 -20.94 -0.66 -5.25
N GLU A 154 -22.21 -1.09 -5.24
CA GLU A 154 -23.32 -0.87 -6.23
C GLU A 154 -23.64 0.59 -6.65
N LYS A 155 -22.72 1.55 -6.57
CA LYS A 155 -22.95 2.99 -6.71
C LYS A 155 -22.11 3.68 -7.79
N VAL A 156 -21.50 2.95 -8.72
CA VAL A 156 -20.58 3.57 -9.68
C VAL A 156 -21.29 4.07 -10.94
N LYS A 157 -21.42 5.40 -11.06
CA LYS A 157 -21.85 6.10 -12.30
C LYS A 157 -20.92 5.90 -13.51
N HIS A 158 -19.75 5.29 -13.31
CA HIS A 158 -18.63 5.19 -14.26
C HIS A 158 -18.12 3.74 -14.42
N CYS A 159 -19.01 2.75 -14.35
CA CYS A 159 -18.63 1.32 -14.44
C CYS A 159 -17.76 1.01 -15.67
N LYS A 160 -18.09 1.60 -16.84
CA LYS A 160 -17.31 1.42 -18.07
C LYS A 160 -15.86 1.87 -17.92
N ASP A 161 -15.63 3.08 -17.40
CA ASP A 161 -14.29 3.65 -17.23
C ASP A 161 -13.46 2.81 -16.25
N ILE A 162 -14.10 2.31 -15.18
CA ILE A 162 -13.43 1.41 -14.22
C ILE A 162 -13.04 0.08 -14.88
N LEU A 163 -13.94 -0.53 -15.66
CA LEU A 163 -13.65 -1.76 -16.38
C LEU A 163 -12.54 -1.59 -17.43
N GLU A 164 -12.50 -0.46 -18.12
CA GLU A 164 -11.44 -0.12 -19.07
C GLU A 164 -10.08 0.02 -18.37
N GLU A 165 -10.01 0.74 -17.25
CA GLU A 165 -8.77 0.82 -16.46
C GLU A 165 -8.35 -0.55 -15.91
N MET A 166 -9.28 -1.38 -15.44
CA MET A 166 -8.95 -2.75 -15.00
C MET A 166 -8.36 -3.59 -16.13
N LYS A 167 -8.95 -3.54 -17.33
CA LYS A 167 -8.41 -4.25 -18.51
C LYS A 167 -7.03 -3.75 -18.86
N TYR A 168 -6.83 -2.44 -18.88
CA TYR A 168 -5.54 -1.82 -19.15
C TYR A 168 -4.47 -2.26 -18.14
N GLN A 169 -4.75 -2.14 -16.84
CA GLN A 169 -3.81 -2.55 -15.78
C GLN A 169 -3.50 -4.05 -15.82
N TYR A 170 -4.50 -4.89 -16.10
CA TYR A 170 -4.28 -6.33 -16.20
C TYR A 170 -3.40 -6.70 -17.38
N ASN A 171 -3.67 -6.14 -18.57
CA ASN A 171 -2.86 -6.38 -19.77
C ASN A 171 -1.42 -5.87 -19.59
N TYR A 172 -1.26 -4.66 -19.04
CA TYR A 172 0.06 -4.12 -18.72
C TYR A 172 0.81 -5.00 -17.70
N GLY A 173 0.10 -5.54 -16.71
CA GLY A 173 0.62 -6.52 -15.79
C GLY A 173 1.08 -7.82 -16.47
N LEU A 174 0.33 -8.33 -17.45
CA LEU A 174 0.71 -9.52 -18.22
C LEU A 174 1.97 -9.28 -19.06
N GLU A 175 2.06 -8.14 -19.74
CA GLU A 175 3.26 -7.74 -20.48
C GLU A 175 4.47 -7.71 -19.55
N LYS A 176 4.34 -7.05 -18.39
CA LYS A 176 5.38 -6.99 -17.36
C LYS A 176 5.74 -8.38 -16.86
N CYS A 177 4.78 -9.23 -16.53
CA CYS A 177 5.03 -10.60 -16.13
C CYS A 177 5.86 -11.37 -17.18
N PHE A 178 5.53 -11.22 -18.46
CA PHE A 178 6.23 -11.88 -19.55
C PHE A 178 7.66 -11.35 -19.74
N TYR A 179 7.86 -10.03 -19.75
CA TYR A 179 9.18 -9.43 -20.01
C TYR A 179 10.10 -9.40 -18.79
N ASP A 180 9.57 -9.08 -17.60
CA ASP A 180 10.37 -8.88 -16.39
C ASP A 180 10.67 -10.19 -15.63
N GLY A 181 9.97 -11.29 -15.96
CA GLY A 181 10.18 -12.63 -15.40
C GLY A 181 9.91 -12.74 -13.89
N ASN A 182 9.20 -11.78 -13.29
CA ASN A 182 8.92 -11.79 -11.86
C ASN A 182 7.78 -12.79 -11.55
N ILE A 183 8.16 -14.03 -11.26
CA ILE A 183 7.23 -15.15 -11.03
C ILE A 183 6.21 -14.83 -9.93
N LYS A 184 6.63 -14.21 -8.81
CA LYS A 184 5.71 -13.88 -7.71
C LYS A 184 4.66 -12.84 -8.12
N PHE A 185 5.05 -11.87 -8.94
CA PHE A 185 4.11 -10.89 -9.51
C PHE A 185 3.14 -11.57 -10.49
N CYS A 186 3.63 -12.45 -11.36
CA CYS A 186 2.81 -13.25 -12.26
C CYS A 186 1.77 -14.10 -11.50
N GLU A 187 2.19 -14.75 -10.42
CA GLU A 187 1.31 -15.53 -9.55
C GLU A 187 0.25 -14.64 -8.88
N ALA A 188 0.61 -13.45 -8.41
CA ALA A 188 -0.34 -12.51 -7.85
C ALA A 188 -1.37 -12.00 -8.88
N LEU A 189 -0.97 -11.76 -10.13
CA LEU A 189 -1.90 -11.43 -11.22
C LEU A 189 -2.87 -12.58 -11.51
N LYS A 190 -2.38 -13.82 -11.49
CA LYS A 190 -3.23 -15.01 -11.64
C LYS A 190 -4.21 -15.14 -10.47
N ASN A 191 -3.77 -14.89 -9.23
CA ASN A 191 -4.62 -14.92 -8.06
C ASN A 191 -5.72 -13.85 -8.14
N PHE A 192 -5.37 -12.63 -8.55
CA PHE A 192 -6.36 -11.58 -8.79
C PHE A 192 -7.40 -12.01 -9.85
N ARG A 193 -6.96 -12.59 -10.98
CA ARG A 193 -7.88 -13.09 -12.01
C ARG A 193 -8.84 -14.14 -11.46
N ASN A 194 -8.32 -15.13 -10.74
CA ASN A 194 -9.14 -16.18 -10.12
C ASN A 194 -10.16 -15.57 -9.15
N TYR A 195 -9.73 -14.61 -8.33
CA TYR A 195 -10.61 -13.87 -7.43
C TYR A 195 -11.74 -13.15 -8.20
N TYR A 196 -11.38 -12.39 -9.24
CA TYR A 196 -12.33 -11.68 -10.11
C TYR A 196 -13.33 -12.63 -10.80
N GLU A 197 -12.87 -13.74 -11.37
CA GLU A 197 -13.72 -14.69 -12.08
C GLU A 197 -14.72 -15.40 -11.13
N ASN A 198 -14.27 -15.77 -9.94
CA ASN A 198 -15.11 -16.43 -8.92
C ASN A 198 -16.20 -15.49 -8.37
N SER A 199 -15.94 -14.19 -8.35
CA SER A 199 -16.88 -13.17 -7.87
C SER A 199 -17.64 -12.46 -8.99
N ARG A 200 -17.40 -12.83 -10.26
CA ARG A 200 -18.06 -12.22 -11.43
C ARG A 200 -19.57 -12.43 -11.44
N HIS A 201 -20.06 -13.52 -10.85
CA HIS A 201 -21.50 -13.79 -10.73
C HIS A 201 -22.23 -12.72 -9.89
N SER A 202 -21.58 -12.19 -8.86
CA SER A 202 -22.12 -11.07 -8.05
C SER A 202 -22.20 -9.76 -8.84
N ILE A 203 -21.27 -9.50 -9.77
CA ILE A 203 -21.25 -8.27 -10.58
C ILE A 203 -22.24 -8.33 -11.74
N ALA A 204 -22.43 -9.50 -12.36
CA ALA A 204 -23.37 -9.67 -13.46
C ALA A 204 -24.82 -9.35 -13.05
N ASN A 205 -25.20 -9.62 -11.79
CA ASN A 205 -26.51 -9.29 -11.23
C ASN A 205 -26.69 -7.80 -10.89
N ILE A 206 -25.60 -7.03 -10.79
CA ILE A 206 -25.63 -5.58 -10.50
C ILE A 206 -25.77 -4.77 -11.80
N LEU A 207 -25.36 -5.35 -12.94
CA LEU A 207 -25.38 -4.70 -14.26
C LEU A 207 -26.59 -5.08 -15.13
N SER A 208 -27.46 -5.97 -14.64
CA SER A 208 -28.73 -6.37 -15.27
C SER A 208 -29.89 -5.53 -14.74
#